data_AF-A0A285M4Y4-F1
#
_entry.id   AF-A0A285M4Y4-F1
#
_cell.length_a   1.000
_cell.length_b   1.000
_cell.length_c   1.000
_cell.angle_alpha   90.00
_cell.angle_beta   90.00
_cell.angle_gamma   90.00
#
_symmetry.space_group_name_H-M   'P 1'
#
loop_
_entity.id
_entity.type
_entity.pdbx_description
1 polymer ?
#
loop_
_entity_poly.entity_id
_entity_poly.type
_entity_poly.pdbx_seq_one_letter_code
_entity_poly.pdbx_strand_id
1 'polypeptide(L)'
;MIALARSQAMKSFMQNNRSTTALAKRYVGGANAVEAMDCAVRLAEQGISSSFFYLGEYVDSPKLVEQNINALQSLINLIEKAPIEGNISVDPTQVGCSIDWNSGAAAFRPLCKALKKAVNSRPGAHCIMIDMEDHSVVGQTVDLHNALSDEGFPVALTLQAYLRRTADDLVSVIARGGRVRLVKGAFVAGGNIAYVGERAVKANYYRLIDLMLSKEARDNDFCPVFGTHDHEIHAYVIEKAAEMGWSKGSYEFEMLYGARDDVAADLARRGEAIRLYLPFGSDWWPYAIRRIGENPKNLMLLMRSLL
;
A
#
# COMPACT_ATOMS: atom_id res chain seq x y z
N MET A 1 -15.30 -16.89 2.44
CA MET A 1 -14.65 -15.86 1.60
C MET A 1 -13.36 -16.37 0.94
N ILE A 2 -12.37 -16.86 1.69
CA ILE A 2 -11.11 -17.37 1.12
C ILE A 2 -11.33 -18.52 0.12
N ALA A 3 -12.22 -19.47 0.42
CA ALA A 3 -12.58 -20.56 -0.51
C ALA A 3 -13.23 -20.07 -1.82
N LEU A 4 -14.00 -18.96 -1.77
CA LEU A 4 -14.61 -18.32 -2.94
C LEU A 4 -13.58 -17.50 -3.74
N ALA A 5 -12.62 -16.85 -3.06
CA ALA A 5 -11.52 -16.13 -3.68
C ALA A 5 -10.57 -17.07 -4.44
N ARG A 6 -10.38 -18.30 -3.94
CA ARG A 6 -9.51 -19.34 -4.54
C ARG A 6 -10.20 -20.21 -5.59
N SER A 7 -11.50 -20.05 -5.84
CA SER A 7 -12.22 -20.87 -6.83
C SER A 7 -11.99 -20.36 -8.24
N GLN A 8 -11.28 -21.15 -9.07
CA GLN A 8 -10.99 -20.80 -10.46
C GLN A 8 -12.26 -20.65 -11.31
N ALA A 9 -13.27 -21.50 -11.09
CA ALA A 9 -14.55 -21.44 -11.80
C ALA A 9 -15.33 -20.15 -11.46
N MET A 10 -15.36 -19.77 -10.18
CA MET A 10 -16.00 -18.53 -9.75
C MET A 10 -15.23 -17.30 -10.25
N LYS A 11 -13.90 -17.34 -10.19
CA LYS A 11 -13.01 -16.32 -10.75
C LYS A 11 -13.30 -16.09 -12.24
N SER A 12 -13.30 -17.14 -13.05
CA SER A 12 -13.60 -17.06 -14.49
C SER A 12 -15.03 -16.60 -14.78
N PHE A 13 -16.03 -17.04 -14.01
CA PHE A 13 -17.41 -16.60 -14.18
C PHE A 13 -17.57 -15.11 -13.88
N MET A 14 -17.01 -14.63 -12.76
CA MET A 14 -17.15 -13.25 -12.33
C MET A 14 -16.31 -12.31 -13.21
N GLN A 15 -15.06 -12.64 -13.52
CA GLN A 15 -14.20 -11.80 -14.38
C GLN A 15 -14.75 -11.59 -15.79
N ASN A 16 -15.58 -12.52 -16.29
CA ASN A 16 -16.19 -12.45 -17.61
C ASN A 16 -17.61 -11.87 -17.64
N ASN A 17 -18.19 -11.52 -16.48
CA ASN A 17 -19.56 -11.02 -16.38
C ASN A 17 -19.62 -9.48 -16.29
N ARG A 18 -20.34 -8.84 -17.23
CA ARG A 18 -20.45 -7.37 -17.39
C ARG A 18 -21.05 -6.65 -16.18
N SER A 19 -21.96 -7.27 -15.43
CA SER A 19 -22.58 -6.65 -14.24
C SER A 19 -21.60 -6.50 -13.07
N THR A 20 -20.62 -7.38 -12.98
CA THR A 20 -19.58 -7.37 -11.93
C THR A 20 -18.44 -6.40 -12.24
N THR A 21 -18.30 -6.00 -13.51
CA THR A 21 -17.29 -5.04 -13.98
C THR A 21 -17.49 -3.65 -13.35
N ALA A 22 -18.72 -3.25 -13.02
CA ALA A 22 -18.99 -1.98 -12.34
C ALA A 22 -18.47 -1.97 -10.90
N LEU A 23 -18.53 -3.11 -10.21
CA LEU A 23 -18.00 -3.27 -8.86
C LEU A 23 -16.46 -3.34 -8.87
N ALA A 24 -15.89 -4.03 -9.86
CA ALA A 24 -14.45 -4.03 -10.10
C ALA A 24 -13.91 -2.61 -10.37
N LYS A 25 -14.57 -1.85 -11.26
CA LYS A 25 -14.20 -0.46 -11.58
C LYS A 25 -14.23 0.50 -10.40
N ARG A 26 -14.98 0.17 -9.33
CA ARG A 26 -15.00 0.99 -8.12
C ARG A 26 -13.72 0.86 -7.30
N TYR A 27 -13.16 -0.34 -7.20
CA TYR A 27 -12.04 -0.64 -6.28
C TYR A 27 -10.72 -0.95 -7.00
N VAL A 28 -10.72 -0.92 -8.33
CA VAL A 28 -9.57 -1.24 -9.18
C VAL A 28 -9.39 -0.13 -10.20
N GLY A 29 -8.19 0.43 -10.27
CA GLY A 29 -7.83 1.55 -11.13
C GLY A 29 -7.75 1.21 -12.62
N GLY A 30 -7.71 -0.08 -12.97
CA GLY A 30 -7.66 -0.53 -14.36
C GLY A 30 -7.31 -2.00 -14.50
N ALA A 31 -7.58 -2.59 -15.66
CA ALA A 31 -7.27 -3.99 -15.94
C ALA A 31 -5.78 -4.24 -16.27
N ASN A 32 -5.02 -3.18 -16.55
CA ASN A 32 -3.60 -3.22 -16.91
C ASN A 32 -2.90 -1.91 -16.50
N ALA A 33 -1.58 -1.85 -16.69
CA ALA A 33 -0.77 -0.71 -16.25
C ALA A 33 -1.13 0.61 -16.96
N VAL A 34 -1.58 0.57 -18.21
CA VAL A 34 -1.99 1.77 -18.97
C VAL A 34 -3.26 2.36 -18.37
N GLU A 35 -4.28 1.55 -18.17
CA GLU A 35 -5.54 2.01 -17.55
C GLU A 35 -5.32 2.53 -16.12
N ALA A 36 -4.45 1.86 -15.35
CA ALA A 36 -4.07 2.31 -14.02
C ALA A 36 -3.38 3.68 -14.06
N MET A 37 -2.50 3.89 -15.04
CA MET A 37 -1.83 5.18 -15.26
C MET A 37 -2.84 6.27 -15.62
N ASP A 38 -3.78 6.01 -16.52
CA ASP A 38 -4.85 6.95 -16.86
C ASP A 38 -5.69 7.33 -15.63
N CYS A 39 -5.97 6.36 -14.75
CA CYS A 39 -6.64 6.62 -13.48
C CYS A 39 -5.80 7.50 -12.56
N ALA A 40 -4.51 7.22 -12.44
CA ALA A 40 -3.60 8.01 -11.62
C ALA A 40 -3.45 9.46 -12.10
N VAL A 41 -3.44 9.69 -13.42
CA VAL A 41 -3.43 11.05 -13.99
C VAL A 41 -4.69 11.82 -13.60
N ARG A 42 -5.88 11.21 -13.71
CA ARG A 42 -7.14 11.84 -13.27
C ARG A 42 -7.19 12.14 -11.76
N LEU A 43 -6.55 11.31 -10.95
CA LEU A 43 -6.41 11.56 -9.51
C LEU A 43 -5.45 12.72 -9.23
N ALA A 44 -4.33 12.76 -9.95
CA ALA A 44 -3.34 13.83 -9.82
C ALA A 44 -3.92 15.22 -10.16
N GLU A 45 -4.81 15.30 -11.17
CA GLU A 45 -5.58 16.52 -11.49
C GLU A 45 -6.44 17.03 -10.31
N GLN A 46 -6.75 16.17 -9.34
CA GLN A 46 -7.52 16.50 -8.13
C GLN A 46 -6.63 16.70 -6.90
N GLY A 47 -5.30 16.71 -7.07
CA GLY A 47 -4.33 16.80 -5.97
C GLY A 47 -4.19 15.50 -5.17
N ILE A 48 -4.51 14.35 -5.76
CA ILE A 48 -4.45 13.03 -5.12
C ILE A 48 -3.40 12.17 -5.82
N SER A 49 -2.38 11.72 -5.10
CA SER A 49 -1.32 10.85 -5.62
C SER A 49 -1.76 9.37 -5.63
N SER A 50 -1.03 8.49 -6.32
CA SER A 50 -1.36 7.05 -6.41
C SER A 50 -0.27 6.14 -5.82
N SER A 51 -0.67 5.08 -5.12
CA SER A 51 0.19 3.93 -4.80
C SER A 51 -0.28 2.73 -5.60
N PHE A 52 0.39 2.43 -6.70
CA PHE A 52 0.01 1.35 -7.59
C PHE A 52 0.27 -0.01 -6.93
N PHE A 53 -0.68 -0.94 -7.07
CA PHE A 53 -0.51 -2.32 -6.62
C PHE A 53 -0.96 -3.28 -7.71
N TYR A 54 -0.06 -4.13 -8.18
CA TYR A 54 -0.43 -5.14 -9.17
C TYR A 54 -1.23 -6.27 -8.51
N LEU A 55 -2.36 -6.63 -9.10
CA LEU A 55 -3.20 -7.74 -8.68
C LEU A 55 -2.65 -9.06 -9.23
N GLY A 56 -1.66 -9.60 -8.54
CA GLY A 56 -0.98 -10.87 -8.86
C GLY A 56 -0.76 -11.74 -7.62
N GLU A 57 -1.82 -11.98 -6.85
CA GLU A 57 -1.76 -12.74 -5.59
C GLU A 57 -1.65 -14.26 -5.81
N TYR A 58 -1.29 -15.00 -4.75
CA TYR A 58 -1.17 -16.47 -4.74
C TYR A 58 -0.11 -17.01 -5.72
N VAL A 59 1.06 -16.38 -5.73
CA VAL A 59 2.20 -16.79 -6.55
C VAL A 59 2.84 -18.04 -5.98
N ASP A 60 2.69 -19.15 -6.71
CA ASP A 60 3.19 -20.48 -6.34
C ASP A 60 4.11 -21.11 -7.42
N SER A 61 4.40 -20.36 -8.50
CA SER A 61 5.26 -20.83 -9.58
C SER A 61 6.19 -19.73 -10.11
N PRO A 62 7.40 -20.08 -10.60
CA PRO A 62 8.32 -19.12 -11.21
C PRO A 62 7.71 -18.33 -12.37
N LYS A 63 6.79 -18.95 -13.12
CA LYS A 63 6.08 -18.29 -14.22
C LYS A 63 5.20 -17.14 -13.73
N LEU A 64 4.49 -17.32 -12.61
CA LEU A 64 3.67 -16.26 -12.02
C LEU A 64 4.55 -15.14 -11.44
N VAL A 65 5.68 -15.49 -10.81
CA VAL A 65 6.69 -14.51 -10.36
C VAL A 65 7.15 -13.63 -11.54
N GLU A 66 7.52 -14.25 -12.65
CA GLU A 66 7.97 -13.54 -13.86
C GLU A 66 6.87 -12.61 -14.41
N GLN A 67 5.62 -13.08 -14.45
CA GLN A 67 4.48 -12.27 -14.88
C GLN A 67 4.27 -11.03 -14.00
N ASN A 68 4.34 -11.19 -12.68
CA ASN A 68 4.22 -10.08 -11.74
C ASN A 68 5.36 -9.07 -11.92
N ILE A 69 6.61 -9.53 -12.02
CA ILE A 69 7.77 -8.68 -12.25
C ILE A 69 7.63 -7.90 -13.56
N ASN A 70 7.20 -8.56 -14.64
CA ASN A 70 6.98 -7.91 -15.94
C ASN A 70 5.87 -6.84 -15.88
N ALA A 71 4.80 -7.07 -15.12
CA ALA A 71 3.75 -6.08 -14.90
C ALA A 71 4.26 -4.86 -14.13
N LEU A 72 5.05 -5.08 -13.07
CA LEU A 72 5.68 -4.01 -12.29
C LEU A 72 6.69 -3.21 -13.13
N GLN A 73 7.50 -3.87 -13.94
CA GLN A 73 8.42 -3.20 -14.88
C GLN A 73 7.69 -2.38 -15.94
N SER A 74 6.59 -2.91 -16.47
CA SER A 74 5.74 -2.17 -17.43
C SER A 74 5.18 -0.89 -16.81
N LEU A 75 4.74 -0.95 -15.55
CA LEU A 75 4.30 0.22 -14.80
C LEU A 75 5.43 1.24 -14.58
N ILE A 76 6.64 0.79 -14.19
CA ILE A 76 7.81 1.67 -14.00
C ILE A 76 8.12 2.45 -15.29
N ASN A 77 8.06 1.77 -16.45
CA ASN A 77 8.28 2.40 -17.75
C ASN A 77 7.21 3.46 -18.11
N LEU A 78 6.00 3.34 -17.56
CA LEU A 78 4.95 4.36 -17.71
C LEU A 78 5.18 5.52 -16.76
N ILE A 79 5.60 5.26 -15.51
CA ILE A 79 5.96 6.28 -14.53
C ILE A 79 7.10 7.17 -15.05
N GLU A 80 8.08 6.61 -15.77
CA GLU A 80 9.14 7.37 -16.44
C GLU A 80 8.60 8.43 -17.43
N LYS A 81 7.39 8.24 -17.96
CA LYS A 81 6.81 9.09 -19.01
C LYS A 81 5.71 10.00 -18.50
N ALA A 82 4.98 9.61 -17.46
CA ALA A 82 3.82 10.36 -16.95
C ALA A 82 4.20 11.43 -15.89
N PRO A 83 3.61 12.64 -15.91
CA PRO A 83 3.93 13.72 -14.97
C PRO A 83 3.21 13.54 -13.62
N ILE A 84 3.29 12.35 -13.03
CA ILE A 84 2.63 12.03 -11.77
C ILE A 84 3.63 11.52 -10.74
N GLU A 85 3.33 11.71 -9.46
CA GLU A 85 3.98 10.99 -8.38
C GLU A 85 3.36 9.60 -8.21
N GLY A 86 4.18 8.60 -7.91
CA GLY A 86 3.72 7.23 -7.90
C GLY A 86 4.62 6.32 -7.08
N ASN A 87 4.05 5.76 -6.01
CA ASN A 87 4.64 4.65 -5.29
C ASN A 87 4.19 3.34 -5.92
N ILE A 88 5.03 2.32 -5.86
CA ILE A 88 4.69 0.99 -6.31
C ILE A 88 4.73 0.08 -5.09
N SER A 89 3.54 -0.34 -4.68
CA SER A 89 3.31 -1.30 -3.62
C SER A 89 3.61 -2.70 -4.13
N VAL A 90 4.50 -3.42 -3.44
CA VAL A 90 4.92 -4.78 -3.78
C VAL A 90 4.90 -5.63 -2.52
N ASP A 91 4.07 -6.67 -2.53
CA ASP A 91 4.14 -7.72 -1.51
C ASP A 91 5.36 -8.63 -1.83
N PRO A 92 6.25 -8.94 -0.87
CA PRO A 92 7.35 -9.87 -1.07
C PRO A 92 6.93 -11.20 -1.72
N THR A 93 5.78 -11.77 -1.35
CA THR A 93 5.30 -13.00 -1.98
C THR A 93 4.95 -12.86 -3.47
N GLN A 94 4.60 -11.66 -3.96
CA GLN A 94 4.34 -11.42 -5.38
C GLN A 94 5.57 -11.62 -6.26
N VAL A 95 6.76 -11.48 -5.69
CA VAL A 95 8.03 -11.63 -6.40
C VAL A 95 8.77 -12.91 -6.01
N GLY A 96 8.10 -13.83 -5.32
CA GLY A 96 8.57 -15.20 -5.10
C GLY A 96 9.09 -15.51 -3.70
N CYS A 97 8.96 -14.60 -2.72
CA CYS A 97 9.41 -14.86 -1.36
C CYS A 97 8.66 -16.02 -0.66
N SER A 98 7.45 -16.35 -1.11
CA SER A 98 6.70 -17.54 -0.67
C SER A 98 7.30 -18.86 -1.14
N ILE A 99 8.05 -18.85 -2.23
CA ILE A 99 8.68 -20.03 -2.85
C ILE A 99 10.11 -20.17 -2.32
N ASP A 100 10.89 -19.10 -2.46
CA ASP A 100 12.24 -18.97 -1.92
C ASP A 100 12.49 -17.51 -1.56
N TRP A 101 12.69 -17.25 -0.26
CA TRP A 101 12.88 -15.89 0.25
C TRP A 101 14.03 -15.18 -0.43
N ASN A 102 15.18 -15.85 -0.59
CA ASN A 102 16.39 -15.21 -1.10
C ASN A 102 16.24 -14.79 -2.56
N SER A 103 15.71 -15.68 -3.41
CA SER A 103 15.46 -15.40 -4.82
C SER A 103 14.39 -14.32 -4.98
N GLY A 104 13.33 -14.35 -4.18
CA GLY A 104 12.29 -13.32 -4.21
C GLY A 104 12.79 -11.95 -3.76
N ALA A 105 13.55 -11.90 -2.66
CA ALA A 105 14.19 -10.69 -2.18
C ALA A 105 15.19 -10.11 -3.21
N ALA A 106 15.89 -10.97 -3.96
CA ALA A 106 16.79 -10.53 -5.03
C ALA A 106 16.06 -9.83 -6.19
N ALA A 107 14.78 -10.14 -6.43
CA ALA A 107 13.97 -9.53 -7.49
C ALA A 107 13.65 -8.05 -7.23
N PHE A 108 13.74 -7.56 -5.99
CA PHE A 108 13.55 -6.15 -5.67
C PHE A 108 14.65 -5.26 -6.28
N ARG A 109 15.90 -5.74 -6.37
CA ARG A 109 17.02 -4.93 -6.86
C ARG A 109 16.83 -4.47 -8.32
N PRO A 110 16.48 -5.33 -9.29
CA PRO A 110 16.13 -4.89 -10.63
C PRO A 110 14.99 -3.86 -10.67
N LEU A 111 13.93 -4.06 -9.88
CA LEU A 111 12.80 -3.13 -9.81
C LEU A 111 13.23 -1.76 -9.26
N CYS A 112 14.00 -1.75 -8.18
CA CYS A 112 14.53 -0.54 -7.57
C CYS A 112 15.49 0.21 -8.51
N LYS A 113 16.36 -0.51 -9.24
CA LYS A 113 17.23 0.09 -10.26
C LYS A 113 16.43 0.73 -11.38
N ALA A 114 15.39 0.05 -11.88
CA ALA A 114 14.53 0.57 -12.93
C ALA A 114 13.78 1.83 -12.44
N LEU A 115 13.20 1.80 -11.22
CA LEU A 115 12.52 2.95 -10.65
C LEU A 115 13.46 4.12 -10.42
N LYS A 116 14.64 3.89 -9.80
CA LYS A 116 15.65 4.93 -9.57
C LYS A 116 16.06 5.61 -10.88
N LYS A 117 16.25 4.84 -11.95
CA LYS A 117 16.53 5.39 -13.29
C LYS A 117 15.37 6.24 -13.81
N ALA A 118 14.13 5.77 -13.66
CA ALA A 118 12.94 6.47 -14.13
C ALA A 118 12.69 7.82 -13.42
N VAL A 119 13.15 7.97 -12.17
CA VAL A 119 12.79 9.12 -11.31
C VAL A 119 13.94 10.11 -11.06
N ASN A 120 15.18 9.77 -11.43
CA ASN A 120 16.35 10.65 -11.28
C ASN A 120 16.22 12.02 -12.00
N SER A 121 15.24 12.19 -12.88
CA SER A 121 14.97 13.43 -13.63
C SER A 121 13.70 14.16 -13.19
N ARG A 122 13.03 13.72 -12.11
CA ARG A 122 11.70 14.21 -11.74
C ARG A 122 11.59 14.52 -10.24
N PRO A 123 11.16 15.74 -9.87
CA PRO A 123 10.76 16.00 -8.49
C PRO A 123 9.50 15.19 -8.17
N GLY A 124 9.46 14.57 -6.99
CA GLY A 124 8.28 13.86 -6.51
C GLY A 124 8.63 12.64 -5.66
N ALA A 125 7.65 12.19 -4.87
CA ALA A 125 7.78 10.99 -4.05
C ALA A 125 7.55 9.72 -4.89
N HIS A 126 8.63 9.04 -5.24
CA HIS A 126 8.60 7.75 -5.91
C HIS A 126 9.41 6.73 -5.12
N CYS A 127 8.78 5.64 -4.73
CA CYS A 127 9.48 4.52 -4.10
C CYS A 127 8.82 3.18 -4.40
N ILE A 128 9.59 2.11 -4.24
CA ILE A 128 9.03 0.78 -4.03
C ILE A 128 8.61 0.72 -2.56
N MET A 129 7.30 0.67 -2.31
CA MET A 129 6.76 0.42 -0.97
C MET A 129 6.71 -1.10 -0.77
N ILE A 130 7.56 -1.61 0.12
CA ILE A 130 7.58 -3.02 0.48
C ILE A 130 6.43 -3.25 1.46
N ASP A 131 5.38 -3.91 0.97
CA ASP A 131 4.19 -4.16 1.78
C ASP A 131 4.43 -5.25 2.81
N MET A 132 3.75 -5.10 3.95
CA MET A 132 3.93 -5.99 5.09
C MET A 132 2.84 -7.03 5.12
N GLU A 133 3.26 -8.27 4.95
CA GLU A 133 2.42 -9.46 5.00
C GLU A 133 2.26 -9.94 6.45
N ASP A 134 2.12 -11.25 6.68
CA ASP A 134 1.87 -11.75 8.03
C ASP A 134 3.13 -11.69 8.92
N HIS A 135 2.91 -11.85 10.23
CA HIS A 135 3.94 -11.72 11.25
C HIS A 135 5.17 -12.62 11.06
N SER A 136 5.05 -13.73 10.32
CA SER A 136 6.15 -14.68 10.10
C SER A 136 7.28 -14.09 9.25
N VAL A 137 6.99 -13.12 8.38
CA VAL A 137 7.97 -12.53 7.45
C VAL A 137 8.45 -11.14 7.85
N VAL A 138 7.87 -10.54 8.90
CA VAL A 138 8.16 -9.13 9.29
C VAL A 138 9.65 -8.86 9.41
N GLY A 139 10.38 -9.70 10.15
CA GLY A 139 11.82 -9.51 10.34
C GLY A 139 12.58 -9.49 9.02
N GLN A 140 12.32 -10.46 8.16
CA GLN A 140 13.00 -10.56 6.87
C GLN A 140 12.63 -9.39 5.94
N THR A 141 11.39 -8.91 5.98
CA THR A 141 10.93 -7.73 5.22
C THR A 141 11.61 -6.45 5.71
N VAL A 142 11.78 -6.26 7.02
CA VAL A 142 12.53 -5.12 7.58
C VAL A 142 14.00 -5.19 7.16
N ASP A 143 14.63 -6.37 7.23
CA ASP A 143 16.02 -6.55 6.80
C ASP A 143 16.20 -6.26 5.31
N LEU A 144 15.26 -6.70 4.46
CA LEU A 144 15.25 -6.40 3.03
C LEU A 144 15.14 -4.89 2.77
N HIS A 145 14.21 -4.20 3.44
CA HIS A 145 14.08 -2.75 3.34
C HIS A 145 15.39 -2.05 3.71
N ASN A 146 15.98 -2.41 4.85
CA ASN A 146 17.21 -1.79 5.34
C ASN A 146 18.36 -2.00 4.36
N ALA A 147 18.54 -3.22 3.84
CA ALA A 147 19.58 -3.51 2.86
C ALA A 147 19.41 -2.69 1.57
N LEU A 148 18.18 -2.58 1.03
CA LEU A 148 17.93 -1.79 -0.17
C LEU A 148 18.09 -0.28 0.07
N SER A 149 17.71 0.21 1.25
CA SER A 149 17.91 1.59 1.68
C SER A 149 19.40 1.92 1.82
N ASP A 150 20.20 1.03 2.40
CA ASP A 150 21.64 1.19 2.56
C ASP A 150 22.38 1.16 1.20
N GLU A 151 21.80 0.49 0.19
CA GLU A 151 22.23 0.56 -1.23
C GLU A 151 21.80 1.87 -1.93
N GLY A 152 21.08 2.76 -1.24
CA GLY A 152 20.60 4.04 -1.75
C GLY A 152 19.46 3.92 -2.75
N PHE A 153 18.66 2.85 -2.69
CA PHE A 153 17.45 2.73 -3.50
C PHE A 153 16.26 3.50 -2.90
N PRO A 154 15.35 4.02 -3.74
CA PRO A 154 14.13 4.65 -3.26
C PRO A 154 13.13 3.58 -2.80
N VAL A 155 13.27 3.14 -1.54
CA VAL A 155 12.40 2.14 -0.91
C VAL A 155 11.68 2.73 0.29
N ALA A 156 10.54 2.16 0.61
CA ALA A 156 9.73 2.46 1.77
C ALA A 156 9.20 1.16 2.38
N LEU A 157 8.72 1.23 3.61
CA LEU A 157 8.28 0.06 4.36
C LEU A 157 6.86 0.23 4.90
N THR A 158 6.02 -0.79 4.76
CA THR A 158 4.76 -0.85 5.50
C THR A 158 5.00 -1.46 6.89
N LEU A 159 4.43 -0.88 7.94
CA LEU A 159 4.45 -1.41 9.31
C LEU A 159 3.05 -1.45 9.91
N GLN A 160 2.80 -2.38 10.83
CA GLN A 160 1.44 -2.75 11.26
C GLN A 160 1.22 -2.48 12.75
N ALA A 161 0.33 -1.55 13.09
CA ALA A 161 0.08 -1.11 14.45
C ALA A 161 -0.43 -2.20 15.41
N TYR A 162 -1.01 -3.29 14.91
CA TYR A 162 -1.40 -4.42 15.75
C TYR A 162 -0.23 -5.21 16.32
N LEU A 163 1.00 -5.13 15.78
CA LEU A 163 2.13 -5.89 16.31
C LEU A 163 2.81 -5.17 17.47
N ARG A 164 3.28 -5.95 18.44
CA ARG A 164 4.02 -5.43 19.60
C ARG A 164 5.40 -4.90 19.22
N ARG A 165 6.07 -5.55 18.26
CA ARG A 165 7.43 -5.21 17.79
C ARG A 165 7.52 -3.90 17.00
N THR A 166 6.40 -3.38 16.49
CA THR A 166 6.41 -2.27 15.53
C THR A 166 7.02 -0.98 16.08
N ALA A 167 6.96 -0.73 17.38
CA ALA A 167 7.61 0.44 17.97
C ALA A 167 9.15 0.37 17.78
N ASP A 168 9.75 -0.80 18.04
CA ASP A 168 11.19 -1.00 17.90
C ASP A 168 11.64 -0.95 16.43
N ASP A 169 10.86 -1.58 15.53
CA ASP A 169 11.12 -1.52 14.09
C ASP A 169 11.04 -0.06 13.58
N LEU A 170 10.06 0.71 14.07
CA LEU A 170 9.86 2.10 13.68
C LEU A 170 11.00 3.00 14.15
N VAL A 171 11.48 2.85 15.40
CA VAL A 171 12.62 3.61 15.92
C VAL A 171 13.86 3.41 15.04
N SER A 172 14.12 2.17 14.62
CA SER A 172 15.23 1.85 13.71
C SER A 172 15.12 2.55 12.36
N VAL A 173 13.91 2.59 11.77
CA VAL A 173 13.69 3.23 10.46
C VAL A 173 13.67 4.76 10.57
N ILE A 174 13.17 5.32 11.67
CA ILE A 174 13.24 6.76 11.97
C ILE A 174 14.69 7.24 12.03
N ALA A 175 15.56 6.50 12.74
CA ALA A 175 16.97 6.85 12.86
C ALA A 175 17.72 6.86 11.50
N ARG A 176 17.16 6.20 10.48
CA ARG A 176 17.70 6.13 9.11
C ARG A 176 17.08 7.14 8.14
N GLY A 177 16.07 7.92 8.57
CA GLY A 177 15.34 8.83 7.69
C GLY A 177 14.48 8.12 6.63
N GLY A 178 13.98 6.93 6.94
CA GLY A 178 13.19 6.14 6.01
C GLY A 178 11.78 6.70 5.76
N ARG A 179 11.06 6.05 4.84
CA ARG A 179 9.64 6.31 4.58
C ARG A 179 8.81 5.12 5.06
N VAL A 180 7.82 5.36 5.91
CA VAL A 180 7.00 4.27 6.47
C VAL A 180 5.52 4.52 6.31
N ARG A 181 4.82 3.51 5.78
CA ARG A 181 3.37 3.41 5.81
C ARG A 181 2.91 2.66 7.06
N LEU A 182 2.24 3.36 7.97
CA LEU A 182 1.61 2.76 9.13
C LEU A 182 0.17 2.33 8.82
N VAL A 183 -0.13 1.05 8.98
CA VAL A 183 -1.49 0.49 8.84
C VAL A 183 -1.94 -0.16 10.14
N LYS A 184 -3.25 -0.43 10.30
CA LYS A 184 -3.74 -1.18 11.47
C LYS A 184 -3.17 -2.61 11.51
N GLY A 185 -3.04 -3.25 10.35
CA GLY A 185 -2.72 -4.67 10.18
C GLY A 185 -3.94 -5.43 9.69
N ALA A 186 -3.74 -6.34 8.72
CA ALA A 186 -4.82 -7.09 8.05
C ALA A 186 -4.85 -8.58 8.39
N PHE A 187 -3.91 -9.04 9.22
CA PHE A 187 -3.73 -10.45 9.56
C PHE A 187 -4.08 -10.72 11.03
N VAL A 188 -4.16 -12.00 11.39
CA VAL A 188 -4.41 -12.46 12.75
C VAL A 188 -3.13 -13.07 13.31
N ALA A 189 -2.74 -12.66 14.51
CA ALA A 189 -1.62 -13.22 15.25
C ALA A 189 -2.00 -13.43 16.73
N GLY A 190 -1.26 -14.29 17.43
CA GLY A 190 -1.48 -14.57 18.85
C GLY A 190 -1.24 -13.34 19.73
N GLY A 191 -1.87 -13.29 20.92
CA GLY A 191 -1.78 -12.14 21.83
C GLY A 191 -0.39 -11.85 22.41
N ASN A 192 0.52 -12.82 22.30
CA ASN A 192 1.95 -12.67 22.59
C ASN A 192 2.71 -11.88 21.52
N ILE A 193 2.21 -11.87 20.28
CA ILE A 193 2.81 -11.22 19.11
C ILE A 193 2.10 -9.89 18.80
N ALA A 194 0.78 -9.87 18.96
CA ALA A 194 -0.08 -8.75 18.60
C ALA A 194 -0.94 -8.24 19.76
N TYR A 195 -1.29 -6.96 19.70
CA TYR A 195 -2.41 -6.39 20.42
C TYR A 195 -3.71 -6.98 19.87
N VAL A 196 -4.58 -7.43 20.77
CA VAL A 196 -5.86 -8.05 20.41
C VAL A 196 -7.00 -7.09 20.73
N GLY A 197 -7.92 -6.94 19.79
CA GLY A 197 -9.10 -6.08 19.91
C GLY A 197 -8.84 -4.65 19.46
N GLU A 198 -9.89 -4.04 18.90
CA GLU A 198 -9.82 -2.74 18.24
C GLU A 198 -9.25 -1.63 19.13
N ARG A 199 -9.69 -1.57 20.39
CA ARG A 199 -9.22 -0.56 21.35
C ARG A 199 -7.71 -0.64 21.60
N ALA A 200 -7.17 -1.85 21.74
CA ALA A 200 -5.73 -2.04 22.00
C ALA A 200 -4.90 -1.71 20.75
N VAL A 201 -5.35 -2.13 19.57
CA VAL A 201 -4.70 -1.80 18.30
C VAL A 201 -4.73 -0.29 18.03
N LYS A 202 -5.89 0.37 18.22
CA LYS A 202 -6.04 1.81 18.03
C LYS A 202 -5.19 2.61 19.03
N ALA A 203 -5.12 2.19 20.29
CA ALA A 203 -4.23 2.80 21.28
C ALA A 203 -2.75 2.69 20.89
N ASN A 204 -2.33 1.54 20.33
CA ASN A 204 -0.96 1.41 19.82
C ASN A 204 -0.74 2.23 18.55
N TYR A 205 -1.74 2.33 17.66
CA TYR A 205 -1.67 3.19 16.47
C TYR A 205 -1.39 4.65 16.86
N TYR A 206 -2.10 5.21 17.86
CA TYR A 206 -1.85 6.56 18.35
C TYR A 206 -0.42 6.74 18.88
N ARG A 207 0.09 5.78 19.66
CA ARG A 207 1.48 5.81 20.15
C ARG A 207 2.50 5.81 19.00
N LEU A 208 2.24 5.04 17.95
CA LEU A 208 3.10 4.99 16.77
C LEU A 208 3.02 6.29 15.97
N ILE A 209 1.86 6.95 15.88
CA ILE A 209 1.75 8.31 15.30
C ILE A 209 2.65 9.28 16.06
N ASP A 210 2.62 9.26 17.40
CA ASP A 210 3.46 10.16 18.22
C ASP A 210 4.95 9.95 17.95
N LEU A 211 5.38 8.69 17.77
CA LEU A 211 6.76 8.37 17.38
C LEU A 211 7.08 8.88 15.96
N MET A 212 6.20 8.62 14.99
CA MET A 212 6.36 9.04 13.59
C MET A 212 6.39 10.55 13.40
N LEU A 213 5.72 11.31 14.27
CA LEU A 213 5.69 12.78 14.26
C LEU A 213 6.60 13.41 15.33
N SER A 214 7.47 12.61 15.95
CA SER A 214 8.41 13.10 16.94
C SER A 214 9.39 14.12 16.35
N LYS A 215 10.03 14.92 17.22
CA LYS A 215 11.11 15.81 16.81
C LYS A 215 12.26 15.03 16.14
N GLU A 216 12.61 13.87 16.69
CA GLU A 216 13.64 12.99 16.14
C GLU A 216 13.30 12.52 14.72
N ALA A 217 12.04 12.09 14.49
CA ALA A 217 11.58 11.75 13.15
C ALA A 217 11.72 12.92 12.18
N ARG A 218 11.32 14.12 12.59
CA ARG A 218 11.45 15.32 11.74
C ARG A 218 12.89 15.68 11.45
N ASP A 219 13.76 15.64 12.46
CA ASP A 219 15.18 16.01 12.33
C ASP A 219 15.97 15.02 11.48
N ASN A 220 15.51 13.76 11.38
CA ASN A 220 16.12 12.72 10.57
C ASN A 220 15.52 12.62 9.14
N ASP A 221 14.73 13.59 8.69
CA ASP A 221 14.07 13.58 7.38
C ASP A 221 13.16 12.35 7.14
N PHE A 222 12.61 11.77 8.22
CA PHE A 222 11.67 10.65 8.13
C PHE A 222 10.38 11.06 7.43
N CYS A 223 9.84 10.18 6.58
CA CYS A 223 8.59 10.44 5.85
C CYS A 223 7.45 9.54 6.36
N PRO A 224 6.55 10.06 7.21
CA PRO A 224 5.42 9.30 7.71
C PRO A 224 4.25 9.25 6.71
N VAL A 225 3.71 8.04 6.50
CA VAL A 225 2.50 7.79 5.72
C VAL A 225 1.46 7.07 6.60
N PHE A 226 0.27 7.64 6.76
CA PHE A 226 -0.79 7.10 7.61
C PHE A 226 -1.86 6.39 6.78
N GLY A 227 -1.72 5.08 6.65
CA GLY A 227 -2.64 4.20 5.91
C GLY A 227 -3.88 3.84 6.74
N THR A 228 -4.93 4.65 6.67
CA THR A 228 -6.17 4.44 7.43
C THR A 228 -7.36 5.20 6.82
N HIS A 229 -8.57 4.66 6.99
CA HIS A 229 -9.83 5.33 6.65
C HIS A 229 -10.53 5.95 7.88
N ASP A 230 -9.89 5.88 9.05
CA ASP A 230 -10.43 6.32 10.33
C ASP A 230 -10.27 7.84 10.50
N HIS A 231 -11.38 8.57 10.39
CA HIS A 231 -11.42 10.02 10.49
C HIS A 231 -10.91 10.58 11.84
N GLU A 232 -11.08 9.83 12.94
CA GLU A 232 -10.55 10.25 14.25
C GLU A 232 -9.03 10.19 14.27
N ILE A 233 -8.46 9.21 13.55
CA ILE A 233 -7.01 9.12 13.37
C ILE A 233 -6.51 10.25 12.46
N HIS A 234 -7.23 10.57 11.36
CA HIS A 234 -6.86 11.70 10.50
C HIS A 234 -6.84 13.02 11.28
N ALA A 235 -7.86 13.29 12.10
CA ALA A 235 -7.91 14.49 12.93
C ALA A 235 -6.73 14.56 13.91
N TYR A 236 -6.44 13.45 14.60
CA TYR A 236 -5.31 13.36 15.53
C TYR A 236 -3.96 13.60 14.84
N VAL A 237 -3.74 13.01 13.67
CA VAL A 237 -2.50 13.22 12.90
C VAL A 237 -2.33 14.70 12.55
N ILE A 238 -3.38 15.37 12.06
CA ILE A 238 -3.32 16.79 11.67
C ILE A 238 -3.00 17.67 12.88
N GLU A 239 -3.68 17.43 14.01
CA GLU A 239 -3.43 18.16 15.26
C GLU A 239 -2.00 17.94 15.76
N LYS A 240 -1.58 16.67 15.83
CA LYS A 240 -0.25 16.30 16.34
C LYS A 240 0.87 16.80 15.43
N ALA A 241 0.69 16.75 14.12
CA ALA A 241 1.62 17.28 13.15
C ALA A 241 1.81 18.79 13.34
N ALA A 242 0.72 19.54 13.51
CA ALA A 242 0.78 20.98 13.78
C ALA A 242 1.48 21.28 15.12
N GLU A 243 1.12 20.56 16.20
CA GLU A 243 1.75 20.67 17.52
C GLU A 243 3.27 20.46 17.46
N MET A 244 3.70 19.44 16.72
CA MET A 244 5.10 19.05 16.59
C MET A 244 5.86 19.84 15.51
N GLY A 245 5.19 20.74 14.79
CA GLY A 245 5.76 21.61 13.77
C GLY A 245 6.14 20.89 12.46
N TRP A 246 5.32 19.93 12.04
CA TRP A 246 5.36 19.33 10.70
C TRP A 246 4.53 20.17 9.73
N SER A 247 5.08 20.46 8.56
CA SER A 247 4.37 21.16 7.50
C SER A 247 3.47 20.19 6.71
N LYS A 248 2.37 20.68 6.16
CA LYS A 248 1.59 19.88 5.20
C LYS A 248 2.48 19.47 4.03
N GLY A 249 2.36 18.21 3.59
CA GLY A 249 3.21 17.62 2.56
C GLY A 249 4.50 16.98 3.09
N SER A 250 4.90 17.23 4.34
CA SER A 250 6.00 16.48 4.98
C SER A 250 5.54 15.14 5.58
N TYR A 251 4.22 14.94 5.68
CA TYR A 251 3.56 13.69 6.02
C TYR A 251 2.42 13.44 5.03
N GLU A 252 2.07 12.17 4.81
CA GLU A 252 1.04 11.77 3.85
C GLU A 252 -0.06 10.94 4.54
N PHE A 253 -1.29 11.09 4.08
CA PHE A 253 -2.36 10.13 4.32
C PHE A 253 -2.41 9.12 3.19
N GLU A 254 -2.88 7.92 3.48
CA GLU A 254 -3.20 6.96 2.43
C GLU A 254 -4.49 6.19 2.71
N MET A 255 -5.26 5.99 1.66
CA MET A 255 -6.50 5.22 1.70
C MET A 255 -6.62 4.30 0.49
N LEU A 256 -7.41 3.24 0.62
CA LEU A 256 -7.79 2.40 -0.51
C LEU A 256 -8.66 3.17 -1.51
N TYR A 257 -8.34 3.05 -2.79
CA TYR A 257 -9.15 3.57 -3.89
C TYR A 257 -10.59 3.03 -3.85
N GLY A 258 -11.59 3.92 -4.00
CA GLY A 258 -13.01 3.55 -4.05
C GLY A 258 -13.69 3.36 -2.69
N ALA A 259 -12.94 3.46 -1.60
CA ALA A 259 -13.43 3.23 -0.25
C ALA A 259 -14.06 4.49 0.38
N ARG A 260 -13.31 5.60 0.39
CA ARG A 260 -13.67 6.88 1.03
C ARG A 260 -13.17 8.07 0.20
N ASP A 261 -13.51 8.05 -1.09
CA ASP A 261 -13.09 9.09 -2.04
C ASP A 261 -13.57 10.49 -1.62
N ASP A 262 -14.70 10.56 -0.89
CA ASP A 262 -15.21 11.76 -0.23
C ASP A 262 -14.19 12.39 0.73
N VAL A 263 -13.58 11.56 1.58
CA VAL A 263 -12.55 11.99 2.54
C VAL A 263 -11.25 12.31 1.82
N ALA A 264 -10.88 11.55 0.80
CA ALA A 264 -9.65 11.77 0.05
C ALA A 264 -9.69 13.15 -0.63
N ALA A 265 -10.80 13.47 -1.28
CA ALA A 265 -11.02 14.76 -1.91
C ALA A 265 -11.10 15.91 -0.89
N ASP A 266 -11.61 15.67 0.33
CA ASP A 266 -11.59 16.68 1.39
C ASP A 266 -10.17 16.98 1.90
N LEU A 267 -9.38 15.94 2.17
CA LEU A 267 -7.97 16.08 2.58
C LEU A 267 -7.16 16.82 1.51
N ALA A 268 -7.32 16.45 0.24
CA ALA A 268 -6.66 17.12 -0.88
C ALA A 268 -7.05 18.61 -0.96
N ARG A 269 -8.34 18.95 -0.88
CA ARG A 269 -8.83 20.35 -0.89
C ARG A 269 -8.29 21.16 0.29
N ARG A 270 -8.03 20.52 1.43
CA ARG A 270 -7.41 21.14 2.61
C ARG A 270 -5.89 21.27 2.50
N GLY A 271 -5.28 20.83 1.39
CA GLY A 271 -3.85 20.87 1.13
C GLY A 271 -3.06 19.79 1.89
N GLU A 272 -3.73 18.77 2.44
CA GLU A 272 -3.03 17.60 2.99
C GLU A 272 -2.53 16.72 1.83
N ALA A 273 -1.34 16.15 1.97
CA ALA A 273 -0.88 15.16 1.01
C ALA A 273 -1.66 13.85 1.23
N ILE A 274 -2.33 13.38 0.18
CA ILE A 274 -3.16 12.17 0.21
C ILE A 274 -2.85 11.31 -1.00
N ARG A 275 -2.70 10.02 -0.73
CA ARG A 275 -2.50 8.99 -1.74
C ARG A 275 -3.64 7.99 -1.73
N LEU A 276 -4.03 7.51 -2.90
CA LEU A 276 -4.91 6.35 -3.02
C LEU A 276 -4.11 5.11 -3.42
N TYR A 277 -4.21 4.06 -2.60
CA TYR A 277 -3.76 2.73 -2.95
C TYR A 277 -4.63 2.22 -4.09
N LEU A 278 -4.02 2.07 -5.26
CA LEU A 278 -4.66 1.90 -6.56
C LEU A 278 -4.31 0.51 -7.12
N PRO A 279 -5.14 -0.52 -6.84
CA PRO A 279 -4.96 -1.85 -7.40
C PRO A 279 -5.20 -1.84 -8.90
N PHE A 280 -4.45 -2.64 -9.65
CA PHE A 280 -4.66 -2.81 -11.09
C PHE A 280 -4.27 -4.21 -11.54
N GLY A 281 -4.85 -4.66 -12.65
CA GLY A 281 -4.63 -6.00 -13.19
C GLY A 281 -5.93 -6.77 -13.40
N SER A 282 -5.85 -7.83 -14.20
CA SER A 282 -7.00 -8.65 -14.54
C SER A 282 -7.49 -9.50 -13.37
N ASP A 283 -6.64 -9.80 -12.38
CA ASP A 283 -6.99 -10.66 -11.25
C ASP A 283 -7.69 -9.94 -10.08
N TRP A 284 -8.73 -9.17 -10.40
CA TRP A 284 -9.40 -8.32 -9.41
C TRP A 284 -10.31 -9.05 -8.41
N TRP A 285 -10.75 -10.26 -8.73
CA TRP A 285 -11.77 -10.96 -7.95
C TRP A 285 -11.34 -11.28 -6.51
N PRO A 286 -10.15 -11.87 -6.26
CA PRO A 286 -9.69 -12.17 -4.90
C PRO A 286 -9.52 -10.91 -4.04
N TYR A 287 -9.09 -9.80 -4.65
CA TYR A 287 -8.95 -8.53 -3.97
C TYR A 287 -10.32 -7.91 -3.64
N ALA A 288 -11.20 -7.79 -4.63
CA ALA A 288 -12.50 -7.15 -4.46
C ALA A 288 -13.37 -7.88 -3.44
N ILE A 289 -13.38 -9.22 -3.42
CA ILE A 289 -14.22 -9.98 -2.48
C ILE A 289 -13.77 -9.77 -1.02
N ARG A 290 -12.45 -9.64 -0.77
CA ARG A 290 -11.92 -9.31 0.58
C ARG A 290 -12.41 -7.94 1.02
N ARG A 291 -12.26 -6.92 0.16
CA ARG A 291 -12.72 -5.54 0.42
C ARG A 291 -14.24 -5.42 0.60
N ILE A 292 -15.01 -6.30 -0.05
CA ILE A 292 -16.46 -6.33 0.10
C ILE A 292 -16.85 -6.93 1.44
N GLY A 293 -16.26 -8.04 1.87
CA GLY A 293 -16.63 -8.63 3.16
C GLY A 293 -16.10 -7.87 4.38
N GLU A 294 -15.14 -6.96 4.19
CA GLU A 294 -14.68 -6.03 5.24
C GLU A 294 -15.68 -4.89 5.53
N ASN A 295 -16.68 -4.66 4.66
CA ASN A 295 -17.70 -3.65 4.88
C ASN A 295 -19.11 -4.16 4.52
N PRO A 296 -20.02 -4.33 5.50
CA PRO A 296 -21.38 -4.83 5.27
C PRO A 296 -22.18 -4.05 4.20
N LYS A 297 -21.90 -2.75 4.01
CA LYS A 297 -22.55 -1.92 2.97
C LYS A 297 -22.17 -2.33 1.55
N ASN A 298 -20.98 -2.91 1.36
CA ASN A 298 -20.51 -3.41 0.07
C ASN A 298 -21.15 -4.75 -0.31
N LEU A 299 -21.66 -5.50 0.68
CA LEU A 299 -22.34 -6.78 0.44
C LEU A 299 -23.67 -6.60 -0.31
N MET A 300 -24.41 -5.50 -0.05
CA MET A 300 -25.60 -5.13 -0.81
C MET A 300 -25.29 -4.79 -2.29
N LEU A 301 -24.14 -4.17 -2.57
CA LEU A 301 -23.68 -3.89 -3.93
C LEU A 301 -23.37 -5.20 -4.69
N LEU A 302 -22.74 -6.17 -4.01
CA LEU A 302 -22.47 -7.49 -4.60
C LEU A 302 -23.77 -8.25 -4.91
N MET A 303 -24.75 -8.25 -4.00
CA MET A 303 -26.07 -8.84 -4.25
C MET A 303 -26.80 -8.21 -5.43
N ARG A 304 -26.69 -6.89 -5.63
CA ARG A 304 -27.26 -6.19 -6.79
C ARG A 304 -26.53 -6.46 -8.10
N SER A 305 -25.24 -6.81 -8.06
CA SER A 305 -24.45 -7.13 -9.27
C SER A 305 -24.62 -8.58 -9.75
N LEU A 306 -25.16 -9.45 -8.88
CA LEU A 306 -25.47 -10.86 -9.15
C LEU A 306 -26.92 -11.10 -9.61
N LEU A 307 -27.76 -10.05 -9.57
CA LEU A 307 -29.11 -9.99 -10.14
C LEU A 307 -29.06 -9.26 -11.49
#